data_AF-A0A0A1TVN2-F1
#
_entry.id   AF-A0A0A1TVN2-F1
#
_cell.length_a   1.000
_cell.length_b   1.000
_cell.length_c   1.000
_cell.angle_alpha   90.00
_cell.angle_beta   90.00
_cell.angle_gamma   90.00
#
_symmetry.space_group_name_H-M   'P 1'
#
loop_
_entity.id
_entity.type
_entity.pdbx_description
1 polymer ?
#
loop_
_entity_poly.entity_id
_entity_poly.type
_entity_poly.pdbx_seq_one_letter_code
_entity_poly.pdbx_strand_id
1 'polypeptide(L)'
;MSNFNTFRDTMARLNELKEVQNEQIKKLPYFWYYVVVNSSWAERLLSNNTDREVLQYLRDITITHVKSEKVKHTILEHEDTLLVGFVVTFQFNPNPYMNKTTLTKEVKYNLNPTNNPITCVANSGIEMTDLYYERLGKNDSFFDFFDIFDDEAMEEIEKIDIDICKKIAKESLPFALEYFLAIESSQYEKEEEEQYDDYEEYYD
;
A
#
# COMPACT_ATOMS: atom_id res chain seq x y z
N MET A 1 -25.98 -11.63 -1.03
CA MET A 1 -25.47 -10.49 -0.25
C MET A 1 -24.79 -9.53 -1.21
N SER A 2 -24.96 -8.21 -1.06
CA SER A 2 -24.29 -7.22 -1.93
C SER A 2 -22.76 -7.29 -1.74
N ASN A 3 -21.99 -7.21 -2.84
CA ASN A 3 -20.50 -7.22 -2.83
C ASN A 3 -19.90 -6.17 -1.88
N PHE A 4 -20.60 -5.06 -1.64
CA PHE A 4 -20.17 -4.07 -0.66
C PHE A 4 -20.34 -4.50 0.78
N ASN A 5 -21.44 -5.18 1.14
CA ASN A 5 -21.61 -5.67 2.50
C ASN A 5 -20.50 -6.65 2.84
N THR A 6 -20.14 -7.53 1.90
CA THR A 6 -18.98 -8.41 2.05
C THR A 6 -17.69 -7.61 2.23
N PHE A 7 -17.41 -6.62 1.38
CA PHE A 7 -16.20 -5.79 1.53
C PHE A 7 -16.15 -5.04 2.87
N ARG A 8 -17.24 -4.36 3.25
CA ARG A 8 -17.35 -3.63 4.52
C ARG A 8 -17.18 -4.55 5.71
N ASP A 9 -17.87 -5.69 5.72
CA ASP A 9 -17.81 -6.65 6.81
C ASP A 9 -16.42 -7.31 6.88
N THR A 10 -15.77 -7.56 5.73
CA THR A 10 -14.36 -8.00 5.68
C THR A 10 -13.43 -6.93 6.24
N MET A 11 -13.56 -5.66 5.87
CA MET A 11 -12.72 -4.59 6.42
C MET A 11 -12.93 -4.40 7.93
N ALA A 12 -14.19 -4.47 8.40
CA ALA A 12 -14.49 -4.42 9.83
C ALA A 12 -13.84 -5.59 10.58
N ARG A 13 -13.98 -6.82 10.07
CA ARG A 13 -13.33 -8.01 10.64
C ARG A 13 -11.81 -7.93 10.57
N LEU A 14 -11.22 -7.38 9.52
CA LEU A 14 -9.78 -7.18 9.42
C LEU A 14 -9.29 -6.18 10.47
N ASN A 15 -10.04 -5.10 10.71
CA ASN A 15 -9.72 -4.15 11.77
C ASN A 15 -9.86 -4.80 13.16
N GLU A 16 -10.90 -5.58 13.41
CA GLU A 16 -11.06 -6.34 14.67
C GLU A 16 -9.95 -7.38 14.86
N LEU A 17 -9.62 -8.16 13.82
CA LEU A 17 -8.52 -9.12 13.83
C LEU A 17 -7.19 -8.40 14.06
N LYS A 18 -6.99 -7.23 13.45
CA LYS A 18 -5.82 -6.40 13.70
C LYS A 18 -5.77 -5.90 15.13
N GLU A 19 -6.86 -5.46 15.73
CA GLU A 19 -6.86 -5.06 17.14
C GLU A 19 -6.43 -6.21 18.05
N VAL A 20 -6.85 -7.44 17.74
CA VAL A 20 -6.45 -8.66 18.46
C VAL A 20 -4.99 -9.05 18.18
N GLN A 21 -4.51 -8.91 16.93
CA GLN A 21 -3.16 -9.27 16.51
C GLN A 21 -2.12 -8.16 16.79
N ASN A 22 -2.57 -6.94 17.07
CA ASN A 22 -1.71 -5.75 17.14
C ASN A 22 -0.64 -5.88 18.21
N GLU A 23 -0.95 -6.49 19.35
CA GLU A 23 0.01 -6.67 20.44
C GLU A 23 1.12 -7.67 20.11
N GLN A 24 0.91 -8.57 19.15
CA GLN A 24 1.95 -9.47 18.65
C GLN A 24 2.74 -8.80 17.53
N ILE A 25 2.06 -8.16 16.58
CA ILE A 25 2.68 -7.44 15.46
C ILE A 25 3.60 -6.33 15.97
N LYS A 26 3.19 -5.56 16.99
CA LYS A 26 4.02 -4.51 17.61
C LYS A 26 5.34 -5.02 18.20
N LYS A 27 5.45 -6.32 18.49
CA LYS A 27 6.69 -6.93 19.00
C LYS A 27 7.65 -7.35 17.89
N LEU A 28 7.19 -7.42 16.65
CA LEU A 28 7.99 -7.80 15.49
C LEU A 28 8.63 -6.53 14.89
N PRO A 29 9.96 -6.36 15.00
CA PRO A 29 10.63 -5.21 14.43
C PRO A 29 10.44 -5.14 12.92
N TYR A 30 10.20 -3.94 12.40
CA TYR A 30 10.09 -3.68 10.96
C TYR A 30 9.00 -4.49 10.24
N PHE A 31 7.99 -5.01 10.96
CA PHE A 31 6.93 -5.81 10.37
C PHE A 31 6.30 -5.14 9.15
N TRP A 32 5.81 -3.89 9.31
CA TRP A 32 5.17 -3.17 8.21
C TRP A 32 6.13 -2.72 7.11
N TYR A 33 7.40 -2.45 7.44
CA TYR A 33 8.43 -2.21 6.43
C TYR A 33 8.52 -3.40 5.48
N TYR A 34 8.64 -4.62 6.02
CA TYR A 34 8.74 -5.83 5.21
C TYR A 34 7.46 -6.15 4.46
N VAL A 35 6.29 -5.93 5.08
CA VAL A 35 5.01 -6.05 4.36
C VAL A 35 4.99 -5.15 3.13
N VAL A 36 5.41 -3.90 3.26
CA VAL A 36 5.45 -2.94 2.15
C VAL A 36 6.48 -3.38 1.11
N VAL A 37 7.74 -3.59 1.47
CA VAL A 37 8.79 -3.85 0.48
C VAL A 37 8.61 -5.16 -0.28
N ASN A 38 7.89 -6.13 0.29
CA ASN A 38 7.57 -7.41 -0.36
C ASN A 38 6.22 -7.36 -1.10
N SER A 39 5.46 -6.28 -0.98
CA SER A 39 4.20 -6.13 -1.70
C SER A 39 4.44 -5.74 -3.16
N SER A 40 3.75 -6.41 -4.08
CA SER A 40 3.87 -6.15 -5.53
C SER A 40 3.53 -4.71 -5.94
N TRP A 41 2.71 -4.00 -5.16
CA TRP A 41 2.39 -2.61 -5.44
C TRP A 41 3.53 -1.65 -5.07
N ALA A 42 4.42 -2.04 -4.16
CA ALA A 42 5.52 -1.18 -3.73
C ALA A 42 6.61 -1.03 -4.80
N GLU A 43 6.77 -2.02 -5.69
CA GLU A 43 7.71 -1.94 -6.82
C GLU A 43 7.45 -0.73 -7.73
N ARG A 44 6.20 -0.26 -7.80
CA ARG A 44 5.81 0.91 -8.59
C ARG A 44 6.20 2.24 -7.95
N LEU A 45 6.46 2.27 -6.65
CA LEU A 45 6.68 3.48 -5.87
C LEU A 45 8.09 3.55 -5.27
N LEU A 46 8.66 2.40 -4.89
CA LEU A 46 9.85 2.32 -4.07
C LEU A 46 11.12 2.18 -4.91
N SER A 47 11.65 3.32 -5.34
CA SER A 47 12.79 3.40 -6.27
C SER A 47 14.15 3.59 -5.59
N ASN A 48 14.19 4.11 -4.36
CA ASN A 48 15.41 4.60 -3.73
C ASN A 48 15.60 4.09 -2.29
N ASN A 49 16.83 4.22 -1.77
CA ASN A 49 17.19 3.78 -0.43
C ASN A 49 16.71 4.73 0.66
N THR A 50 16.59 6.03 0.37
CA THR A 50 16.12 7.02 1.35
C THR A 50 14.71 6.69 1.81
N ASP A 51 13.81 6.32 0.89
CA ASP A 51 12.47 5.89 1.23
C ASP A 51 12.44 4.61 2.05
N ARG A 52 13.34 3.67 1.75
CA ARG A 52 13.51 2.45 2.56
C ARG A 52 13.91 2.79 3.98
N GLU A 53 14.80 3.75 4.19
CA GLU A 53 15.19 4.24 5.52
C GLU A 53 14.00 4.87 6.26
N VAL A 54 13.16 5.67 5.58
CA VAL A 54 11.96 6.25 6.22
C VAL A 54 10.93 5.16 6.55
N LEU A 55 10.71 4.20 5.64
CA LEU A 55 9.75 3.10 5.82
C LEU A 55 10.09 2.20 7.01
N GLN A 56 11.35 2.14 7.47
CA GLN A 56 11.71 1.42 8.70
C GLN A 56 11.01 1.99 9.95
N TYR A 57 10.56 3.26 9.91
CA TYR A 57 9.78 3.88 10.98
C TYR A 57 8.27 3.61 10.87
N LEU A 58 7.81 2.89 9.84
CA LEU A 58 6.40 2.57 9.65
C LEU A 58 5.92 1.63 10.76
N ARG A 59 4.99 2.13 11.56
CA ARG A 59 4.42 1.46 12.73
C ARG A 59 3.13 0.73 12.41
N ASP A 60 2.30 1.29 11.53
CA ASP A 60 1.01 0.70 11.20
C ASP A 60 0.48 1.16 9.84
N ILE A 61 -0.33 0.30 9.22
CA ILE A 61 -1.14 0.61 8.05
C ILE A 61 -2.58 0.22 8.36
N THR A 62 -3.54 1.12 8.20
CA THR A 62 -4.96 0.84 8.51
C THR A 62 -5.90 1.29 7.42
N ILE A 63 -7.10 0.69 7.39
CA ILE A 63 -8.21 1.11 6.53
C ILE A 63 -9.35 1.57 7.42
N THR A 64 -9.78 2.81 7.21
CA THR A 64 -10.88 3.42 7.98
C THR A 64 -11.90 4.07 7.05
N HIS A 65 -12.98 4.61 7.63
CA HIS A 65 -13.98 5.39 6.90
C HIS A 65 -14.57 4.68 5.66
N VAL A 66 -14.73 3.35 5.74
CA VAL A 66 -15.33 2.55 4.67
C VAL A 66 -16.79 2.94 4.47
N LYS A 67 -17.11 3.49 3.30
CA LYS A 67 -18.44 4.00 2.95
C LYS A 67 -18.86 3.51 1.57
N SER A 68 -20.17 3.48 1.33
CA SER A 68 -20.72 3.34 0.00
C SER A 68 -21.87 4.29 -0.26
N GLU A 69 -22.05 4.62 -1.51
CA GLU A 69 -23.15 5.45 -2.00
C GLU A 69 -23.71 4.83 -3.28
N LYS A 70 -25.04 4.72 -3.38
CA LYS A 70 -25.69 4.38 -4.65
C LYS A 70 -25.71 5.63 -5.51
N VAL A 71 -25.14 5.54 -6.71
CA VAL A 71 -25.11 6.63 -7.69
C VAL A 71 -25.70 6.13 -8.99
N LYS A 72 -26.21 7.05 -9.82
CA LYS A 72 -26.74 6.68 -11.13
C LYS A 72 -25.63 6.21 -12.06
N HIS A 73 -25.93 5.20 -12.87
CA HIS A 73 -25.04 4.81 -13.94
C HIS A 73 -25.06 5.91 -15.02
N THR A 74 -23.88 6.39 -15.43
CA THR A 74 -23.70 7.49 -16.39
C THR A 74 -24.17 7.14 -17.80
N ILE A 75 -24.03 5.86 -18.20
CA ILE A 75 -24.47 5.33 -19.49
C ILE A 75 -25.88 4.71 -19.42
N LEU A 76 -26.23 4.00 -18.34
CA LEU A 76 -27.48 3.26 -18.19
C LEU A 76 -28.41 3.98 -17.20
N GLU A 77 -29.15 5.01 -17.65
CA GLU A 77 -29.90 5.93 -16.76
C GLU A 77 -30.91 5.26 -15.80
N HIS A 78 -31.38 4.05 -16.13
CA HIS A 78 -32.30 3.26 -15.30
C HIS A 78 -31.59 2.35 -14.29
N GLU A 79 -30.26 2.28 -14.33
CA GLU A 79 -29.46 1.47 -13.45
C GLU A 79 -28.77 2.33 -12.38
N ASP A 80 -28.74 1.79 -11.16
CA ASP A 80 -27.90 2.30 -10.10
C ASP A 80 -26.59 1.51 -10.08
N THR A 81 -25.50 2.19 -9.80
CA THR A 81 -24.22 1.57 -9.47
C THR A 81 -23.78 1.99 -8.07
N LEU A 82 -22.71 1.37 -7.57
CA LEU A 82 -22.19 1.62 -6.24
C LEU A 82 -20.82 2.28 -6.30
N LEU A 83 -20.74 3.43 -5.65
CA LEU A 83 -19.50 4.08 -5.29
C LEU A 83 -19.04 3.54 -3.94
N VAL A 84 -17.79 3.11 -3.85
CA VAL A 84 -17.16 2.63 -2.62
C VAL A 84 -15.97 3.52 -2.32
N GLY A 85 -15.82 3.92 -1.06
CA GLY A 85 -14.66 4.67 -0.62
C GLY A 85 -14.16 4.25 0.74
N PHE A 86 -12.88 4.51 0.98
CA PHE A 86 -12.19 4.25 2.24
C PHE A 86 -10.92 5.10 2.34
N VAL A 87 -10.37 5.20 3.54
CA VAL A 87 -9.13 5.91 3.82
C VAL A 87 -8.05 4.90 4.20
N VAL A 88 -6.93 4.92 3.48
CA VAL A 88 -5.70 4.24 3.86
C VAL A 88 -4.85 5.17 4.71
N THR A 89 -4.39 4.70 5.86
CA THR A 89 -3.57 5.48 6.78
C THR A 89 -2.26 4.77 7.07
N PHE A 90 -1.14 5.45 6.83
CA PHE A 90 0.20 5.02 7.22
C PHE A 90 0.62 5.82 8.46
N GLN A 91 1.00 5.11 9.52
CA GLN A 91 1.42 5.70 10.78
C GLN A 91 2.89 5.39 11.04
N PHE A 92 3.69 6.41 11.24
CA PHE A 92 5.11 6.31 11.49
C PHE A 92 5.43 6.65 12.95
N ASN A 93 6.49 6.07 13.49
CA ASN A 93 7.13 6.59 14.69
C ASN A 93 7.82 7.93 14.39
N PRO A 94 8.03 8.80 15.40
CA PRO A 94 8.87 9.98 15.25
C PRO A 94 10.24 9.61 14.67
N ASN A 95 10.68 10.35 13.65
CA ASN A 95 11.87 10.04 12.88
C ASN A 95 12.49 11.32 12.30
N PRO A 96 13.76 11.29 11.84
CA PRO A 96 14.47 12.49 11.41
C PRO A 96 14.08 12.97 9.99
N TYR A 97 13.28 12.21 9.26
CA TYR A 97 12.98 12.44 7.84
C TYR A 97 11.66 13.17 7.61
N MET A 98 10.69 13.06 8.52
CA MET A 98 9.37 13.68 8.35
C MET A 98 8.85 14.31 9.65
N ASN A 99 8.23 15.47 9.53
CA ASN A 99 7.55 16.16 10.64
C ASN A 99 6.15 15.59 10.86
N LYS A 100 5.47 15.22 9.77
CA LYS A 100 4.12 14.66 9.78
C LYS A 100 4.18 13.14 9.77
N THR A 101 3.97 12.52 10.93
CA THR A 101 4.08 11.05 11.10
C THR A 101 2.83 10.26 10.75
N THR A 102 1.77 10.90 10.26
CA THR A 102 0.55 10.24 9.80
C THR A 102 0.22 10.71 8.40
N LEU A 103 0.26 9.79 7.45
CA LEU A 103 -0.08 10.04 6.05
C LEU A 103 -1.36 9.30 5.70
N THR A 104 -2.27 9.96 5.00
CA THR A 104 -3.56 9.38 4.62
C THR A 104 -3.83 9.59 3.15
N LYS A 105 -4.46 8.58 2.54
CA LYS A 105 -5.03 8.66 1.20
C LYS A 105 -6.46 8.15 1.24
N GLU A 106 -7.41 9.03 0.96
CA GLU A 106 -8.80 8.68 0.73
C GLU A 106 -8.98 8.33 -0.74
N VAL A 107 -9.64 7.21 -1.01
CA VAL A 107 -10.04 6.82 -2.36
C VAL A 107 -11.53 6.57 -2.41
N LYS A 108 -12.17 7.03 -3.49
CA LYS A 108 -13.56 6.74 -3.86
C LYS A 108 -13.56 6.22 -5.30
N TYR A 109 -14.20 5.09 -5.57
CA TYR A 109 -14.27 4.52 -6.91
C TYR A 109 -15.57 3.75 -7.17
N ASN A 110 -15.92 3.62 -8.45
CA ASN A 110 -17.08 2.85 -8.88
C ASN A 110 -16.76 1.34 -8.89
N LEU A 111 -17.65 0.50 -8.35
CA LEU A 111 -17.51 -0.95 -8.47
C LEU A 111 -17.76 -1.45 -9.90
N ASN A 112 -18.54 -0.72 -10.69
CA ASN A 112 -18.76 -1.06 -12.08
C ASN A 112 -17.70 -0.34 -12.96
N PRO A 113 -16.74 -1.08 -13.57
CA PRO A 113 -15.67 -0.48 -14.37
C PRO A 113 -16.17 0.14 -15.68
N THR A 114 -17.40 -0.15 -16.11
CA THR A 114 -17.99 0.45 -17.33
C THR A 114 -18.60 1.83 -17.09
N ASN A 115 -18.60 2.32 -15.83
CA ASN A 115 -19.13 3.62 -15.49
C ASN A 115 -18.00 4.65 -15.38
N ASN A 116 -18.01 5.67 -16.26
CA ASN A 116 -17.02 6.75 -16.33
C ASN A 116 -16.91 7.54 -15.01
N PRO A 117 -15.75 8.16 -14.72
CA PRO A 117 -15.20 8.18 -13.37
C PRO A 117 -15.92 9.20 -12.48
N ILE A 118 -16.46 8.69 -11.38
CA ILE A 118 -16.37 9.42 -10.12
C ILE A 118 -15.30 8.69 -9.33
N THR A 119 -14.05 8.95 -9.72
CA THR A 119 -12.89 8.65 -8.89
C THR A 119 -12.57 9.91 -8.12
N CYS A 120 -12.24 9.77 -6.85
CA CYS A 120 -11.76 10.88 -6.05
C CYS A 120 -10.64 10.34 -5.19
N VAL A 121 -9.52 11.06 -5.22
CA VAL A 121 -8.38 10.81 -4.36
C VAL A 121 -8.13 12.07 -3.55
N ALA A 122 -8.16 11.97 -2.23
CA ALA A 122 -7.80 13.07 -1.35
C ALA A 122 -6.61 12.65 -0.47
N ASN A 123 -5.55 13.45 -0.52
CA ASN A 123 -4.28 13.12 0.10
C ASN A 123 -3.98 14.03 1.27
N SER A 124 -3.27 13.52 2.27
CA SER A 124 -2.86 14.33 3.42
C SER A 124 -1.81 15.37 3.07
N GLY A 125 -1.07 15.19 1.97
CA GLY A 125 0.21 15.84 1.76
C GLY A 125 1.30 15.26 2.67
N ILE A 126 2.54 15.58 2.34
CA ILE A 126 3.73 15.22 3.10
C ILE A 126 4.39 16.45 3.72
N GLU A 127 5.13 16.23 4.81
CA GLU A 127 5.97 17.27 5.43
C GLU A 127 7.33 16.64 5.76
N MET A 128 8.18 16.55 4.73
CA MET A 128 9.53 16.01 4.85
C MET A 128 10.53 17.07 5.35
N THR A 129 11.60 16.63 5.99
CA THR A 129 12.69 17.50 6.48
C THR A 129 13.72 17.78 5.38
N ASP A 130 14.56 18.80 5.58
CA ASP A 130 15.66 19.09 4.66
C ASP A 130 16.62 17.90 4.52
N LEU A 131 16.88 17.18 5.63
CA LEU A 131 17.69 15.95 5.64
C LEU A 131 17.17 14.91 4.65
N TYR A 132 15.85 14.74 4.57
CA TYR A 132 15.24 13.80 3.64
C TYR A 132 15.53 14.20 2.19
N TYR A 133 15.28 15.46 1.82
CA TYR A 133 15.49 15.95 0.46
C TYR A 133 16.97 15.97 0.05
N GLU A 134 17.88 16.30 0.97
CA GLU A 134 19.33 16.22 0.75
C GLU A 134 19.78 14.79 0.39
N ARG A 135 19.17 13.78 1.04
CA ARG A 135 19.47 12.36 0.78
C ARG A 135 18.77 11.81 -0.46
N LEU A 136 17.52 12.20 -0.67
CA LEU A 136 16.73 11.80 -1.84
C LEU A 136 17.39 12.28 -3.13
N GLY A 137 17.90 13.51 -3.13
CA GLY A 137 18.57 14.11 -4.27
C GLY A 137 17.60 14.38 -5.42
N LYS A 138 17.77 13.66 -6.54
CA LYS A 138 16.94 13.80 -7.75
C LYS A 138 16.06 12.56 -8.03
N ASN A 139 15.97 11.64 -7.07
CA ASN A 139 15.20 10.43 -7.25
C ASN A 139 13.71 10.70 -6.99
N ASP A 140 12.84 9.99 -7.70
CA ASP A 140 11.40 9.96 -7.41
C ASP A 140 11.16 9.37 -6.02
N SER A 141 10.12 9.84 -5.33
CA SER A 141 9.81 9.40 -3.97
C SER A 141 8.59 8.49 -3.91
N PHE A 142 8.68 7.44 -3.10
CA PHE A 142 7.55 6.66 -2.61
C PHE A 142 6.47 7.56 -2.01
N PHE A 143 6.88 8.64 -1.34
CA PHE A 143 5.99 9.52 -0.60
C PHE A 143 5.25 10.52 -1.49
N ASP A 144 5.62 10.66 -2.76
CA ASP A 144 4.84 11.39 -3.77
C ASP A 144 3.44 10.78 -3.92
N PHE A 145 3.28 9.49 -3.55
CA PHE A 145 1.97 8.86 -3.39
C PHE A 145 1.06 9.65 -2.44
N PHE A 146 1.56 10.37 -1.44
CA PHE A 146 0.72 11.13 -0.50
C PHE A 146 0.65 12.63 -0.81
N ASP A 147 1.22 13.09 -1.93
CA ASP A 147 1.21 14.50 -2.28
C ASP A 147 -0.17 15.02 -2.69
N ILE A 148 -0.39 16.31 -2.47
CA ILE A 148 -1.62 16.98 -2.89
C ILE A 148 -1.43 17.36 -4.36
N PHE A 149 -2.22 16.76 -5.24
CA PHE A 149 -2.20 17.10 -6.67
C PHE A 149 -3.13 18.29 -6.96
N ASP A 150 -2.72 19.15 -7.90
CA ASP A 150 -3.61 20.12 -8.55
C ASP A 150 -4.37 19.46 -9.72
N ASP A 151 -5.59 19.93 -9.97
CA ASP A 151 -6.66 19.27 -10.75
C ASP A 151 -6.32 18.84 -12.20
N GLU A 152 -5.19 19.28 -12.79
CA GLU A 152 -4.91 19.15 -14.24
C GLU A 152 -4.21 17.84 -14.66
N ALA A 153 -3.60 17.08 -13.75
CA ALA A 153 -2.81 15.86 -14.09
C ALA A 153 -3.45 14.54 -13.62
N MET A 154 -4.71 14.55 -13.15
CA MET A 154 -5.18 13.58 -12.16
C MET A 154 -5.63 12.20 -12.67
N GLU A 155 -6.25 12.03 -13.83
CA GLU A 155 -7.04 10.81 -14.07
C GLU A 155 -6.22 9.50 -14.12
N GLU A 156 -5.02 9.53 -14.72
CA GLU A 156 -4.16 8.34 -14.77
C GLU A 156 -3.50 8.04 -13.42
N ILE A 157 -3.03 9.09 -12.73
CA ILE A 157 -2.45 8.98 -11.38
C ILE A 157 -3.51 8.47 -10.40
N GLU A 158 -4.74 8.99 -10.45
CA GLU A 158 -5.86 8.53 -9.61
C GLU A 158 -6.15 7.04 -9.83
N LYS A 159 -6.12 6.56 -11.08
CA LYS A 159 -6.35 5.14 -11.38
C LYS A 159 -5.26 4.26 -10.78
N ILE A 160 -4.00 4.69 -10.89
CA ILE A 160 -2.86 3.98 -10.29
C ILE A 160 -3.00 3.97 -8.76
N ASP A 161 -3.32 5.11 -8.16
CA ASP A 161 -3.49 5.25 -6.71
C ASP A 161 -4.62 4.38 -6.18
N ILE A 162 -5.76 4.37 -6.88
CA ILE A 162 -6.90 3.52 -6.56
C ILE A 162 -6.52 2.03 -6.67
N ASP A 163 -5.76 1.62 -7.70
CA ASP A 163 -5.27 0.26 -7.83
C ASP A 163 -4.38 -0.13 -6.63
N ILE A 164 -3.43 0.73 -6.26
CA ILE A 164 -2.54 0.54 -5.11
C ILE A 164 -3.35 0.43 -3.82
N CYS A 165 -4.27 1.37 -3.55
CA CYS A 165 -5.13 1.32 -2.37
C CYS A 165 -5.99 0.05 -2.31
N LYS A 166 -6.49 -0.43 -3.46
CA LYS A 166 -7.24 -1.69 -3.54
C LYS A 166 -6.36 -2.89 -3.22
N LYS A 167 -5.11 -2.93 -3.71
CA LYS A 167 -4.15 -3.99 -3.38
C LYS A 167 -3.78 -3.98 -1.91
N ILE A 168 -3.54 -2.81 -1.31
CA ILE A 168 -3.32 -2.69 0.14
C ILE A 168 -4.51 -3.29 0.90
N ALA A 169 -5.74 -2.88 0.57
CA ALA A 169 -6.94 -3.31 1.28
C ALA A 169 -7.27 -4.80 1.09
N LYS A 170 -7.02 -5.37 -0.09
CA LYS A 170 -7.44 -6.74 -0.45
C LYS A 170 -6.34 -7.78 -0.36
N GLU A 171 -5.08 -7.37 -0.35
CA GLU A 171 -3.93 -8.26 -0.41
C GLU A 171 -2.99 -8.01 0.78
N SER A 172 -2.32 -6.86 0.84
CA SER A 172 -1.26 -6.65 1.84
C SER A 172 -1.77 -6.64 3.27
N LEU A 173 -2.96 -6.11 3.55
CA LEU A 173 -3.49 -6.12 4.91
C LEU A 173 -4.05 -7.49 5.33
N PRO A 174 -4.88 -8.19 4.52
CA PRO A 174 -5.32 -9.54 4.85
C PRO A 174 -4.19 -10.56 5.00
N PHE A 175 -3.15 -10.44 4.17
CA PHE A 175 -2.04 -11.39 4.10
C PHE A 175 -0.73 -10.80 4.63
N ALA A 176 -0.80 -9.81 5.54
CA ALA A 176 0.37 -9.11 6.05
C ALA A 176 1.43 -10.05 6.63
N LEU A 177 1.02 -11.11 7.33
CA LEU A 177 1.97 -12.09 7.86
C LEU A 177 2.71 -12.85 6.74
N GLU A 178 2.02 -13.20 5.66
CA GLU A 178 2.64 -13.89 4.51
C GLU A 178 3.67 -12.99 3.82
N TYR A 179 3.32 -11.71 3.60
CA TYR A 179 4.27 -10.74 3.05
C TYR A 179 5.47 -10.50 3.97
N PHE A 180 5.26 -10.50 5.29
CA PHE A 180 6.36 -10.42 6.27
C PHE A 180 7.26 -11.66 6.21
N LEU A 181 6.67 -12.86 6.15
CA LEU A 181 7.40 -14.14 6.13
C LEU A 181 8.02 -14.48 4.77
N ALA A 182 7.66 -13.80 3.68
CA ALA A 182 8.30 -13.98 2.36
C ALA A 182 9.82 -13.70 2.37
N ILE A 183 10.33 -13.08 3.44
CA ILE A 183 11.77 -13.01 3.75
C ILE A 183 12.37 -14.40 3.96
N GLU A 184 11.68 -15.28 4.67
CA GLU A 184 12.21 -16.59 5.05
C GLU A 184 12.40 -17.47 3.80
N SER A 185 11.43 -17.54 2.90
CA SER A 185 11.54 -18.40 1.70
C SER A 185 12.66 -17.98 0.75
N SER A 186 12.87 -16.67 0.55
CA SER A 186 13.91 -16.16 -0.35
C SER A 186 15.32 -16.18 0.24
N GLN A 187 15.46 -16.30 1.57
CA GLN A 187 16.75 -16.52 2.23
C GLN A 187 17.19 -17.99 2.14
N TYR A 188 16.27 -18.95 2.22
CA TYR A 188 16.59 -20.37 2.06
C TYR A 188 16.92 -20.75 0.61
N GLU A 189 16.26 -20.15 -0.39
CA GLU A 189 16.56 -20.43 -1.80
C GLU A 189 17.95 -19.93 -2.23
N LYS A 190 18.47 -18.86 -1.61
CA LYS A 190 19.81 -18.34 -1.90
C LYS A 190 20.95 -19.16 -1.28
N GLU A 191 20.69 -19.90 -0.21
CA GLU A 191 21.71 -20.76 0.41
C GLU A 191 21.89 -22.09 -0.35
N GLU A 192 20.93 -22.51 -1.19
CA GLU A 192 21.04 -23.74 -1.98
C GLU A 192 21.73 -23.56 -3.35
N GLU A 193 21.88 -22.34 -3.86
CA GLU A 193 22.54 -22.08 -5.16
C GLU A 193 24.07 -21.90 -5.08
N GLU A 194 24.68 -21.78 -3.88
CA GLU A 194 26.14 -21.69 -3.70
C GLU A 194 26.79 -23.05 -3.38
N GLN A 195 26.51 -24.11 -4.15
CA GLN A 195 27.33 -25.33 -4.05
C GLN A 195 27.34 -26.26 -5.27
N TYR A 196 27.68 -25.77 -6.47
CA TYR A 196 28.24 -26.64 -7.51
C TYR A 196 29.23 -25.88 -8.38
N ASP A 197 30.46 -25.74 -7.90
CA ASP A 197 31.61 -25.61 -8.77
C ASP A 197 32.57 -26.78 -8.53
N ASP A 198 32.96 -27.36 -9.67
CA ASP A 198 34.19 -28.10 -9.91
C ASP A 198 34.23 -29.60 -9.56
N TYR A 199 34.02 -30.45 -10.58
CA TYR A 199 34.89 -31.63 -10.82
C TYR A 199 34.93 -31.96 -12.33
N GLU A 200 35.97 -31.41 -12.97
CA GLU A 200 36.79 -31.92 -14.08
C GLU A 200 36.25 -33.06 -14.98
N GLU A 201 36.07 -32.73 -16.27
CA GLU A 201 36.13 -33.66 -17.39
C GLU A 201 37.54 -34.27 -17.51
N TYR A 202 37.67 -35.59 -17.32
CA TYR A 202 38.79 -36.35 -17.86
C TYR A 202 38.31 -37.28 -18.98
N TYR A 203 38.92 -37.08 -20.14
CA TYR A 203 38.83 -37.93 -21.33
C TYR A 203 39.34 -39.35 -21.05
N ASP A 204 38.63 -40.35 -21.59
CA ASP A 204 39.20 -41.49 -22.31
C ASP A 204 38.15 -42.15 -23.23
#